data_AF-A0A084SGC7-F1
#
_entry.id   AF-A0A084SGC7-F1
#
_cell.length_a   1.000
_cell.length_b   1.000
_cell.length_c   1.000
_cell.angle_alpha   90.00
_cell.angle_beta   90.00
_cell.angle_gamma   90.00
#
_symmetry.space_group_name_H-M   'P 1'
#
loop_
_entity.id
_entity.type
_entity.pdbx_description
1 polymer ?
#
loop_
_entity_poly.entity_id
_entity_poly.type
_entity_poly.pdbx_seq_one_letter_code
_entity_poly.pdbx_strand_id
1 'polypeptide(L)'
;MNADRVARIVGPLRKAQELLGASPEFSSALLPAVNVSHFILGSGHAHNFEDYLAGFRDSDSPPLGVFSNQEEFNTWLKVHSLPPPRGTVRMADERYTLCYSRVSGQPRLLRLPSAETLMRPGGAEGADRLWRALDKAHEVLASSPEDLDALRCAALALHFVHQTGCMREFASFLAHFDEPRLPLHSFATREDAEAWLWNHPSPPHGASVQVGERELTVGFWRESDQRSLVHFPQVETPGGLEDGEDLPP
;
A
#
# COMPACT_ATOMS: atom_id res chain seq x y z
N MET A 1 -6.42 -4.76 -8.55
CA MET A 1 -6.80 -5.76 -7.52
C MET A 1 -8.33 -5.85 -7.42
N ASN A 2 -8.92 -7.00 -7.10
CA ASN A 2 -10.38 -7.15 -6.93
C ASN A 2 -10.85 -6.48 -5.62
N ALA A 3 -12.04 -5.88 -5.62
CA ALA A 3 -12.64 -5.20 -4.46
C ALA A 3 -12.76 -6.12 -3.23
N ASP A 4 -13.01 -7.41 -3.45
CA ASP A 4 -13.06 -8.45 -2.40
C ASP A 4 -11.77 -8.51 -1.55
N ARG A 5 -10.57 -8.33 -2.14
CA ARG A 5 -9.32 -8.27 -1.37
C ARG A 5 -9.21 -7.01 -0.49
N VAL A 6 -9.75 -5.87 -0.95
CA VAL A 6 -9.80 -4.63 -0.15
C VAL A 6 -10.77 -4.81 1.03
N ALA A 7 -11.94 -5.38 0.77
CA ALA A 7 -12.95 -5.66 1.79
C ALA A 7 -12.42 -6.57 2.92
N ARG A 8 -11.63 -7.61 2.59
CA ARG A 8 -11.00 -8.50 3.58
C ARG A 8 -9.99 -7.81 4.51
N ILE A 9 -9.39 -6.69 4.11
CA ILE A 9 -8.41 -5.95 4.93
C ILE A 9 -9.11 -4.79 5.67
N VAL A 10 -9.89 -3.98 4.96
CA VAL A 10 -10.52 -2.77 5.51
C VAL A 10 -11.79 -3.10 6.31
N GLY A 11 -12.54 -4.14 5.94
CA GLY A 11 -13.78 -4.54 6.60
C GLY A 11 -13.59 -4.88 8.09
N PRO A 12 -12.68 -5.80 8.46
CA PRO A 12 -12.41 -6.10 9.86
C PRO A 12 -11.89 -4.89 10.66
N LEU A 13 -11.05 -4.04 10.07
CA LEU A 13 -10.56 -2.82 10.72
C LEU A 13 -11.68 -1.81 10.98
N ARG A 14 -12.63 -1.65 10.04
CA ARG A 14 -13.79 -0.78 10.21
C ARG A 14 -14.79 -1.35 11.24
N LYS A 15 -15.10 -2.64 11.14
CA LYS A 15 -15.88 -3.38 12.15
C LYS A 15 -15.27 -3.23 13.55
N ALA A 16 -13.94 -3.28 13.66
CA ALA A 16 -13.23 -3.02 14.90
C ALA A 16 -13.41 -1.56 15.39
N GLN A 17 -13.29 -0.54 14.52
CA GLN A 17 -13.57 0.85 14.88
C GLN A 17 -15.02 1.07 15.32
N GLU A 18 -16.00 0.43 14.66
CA GLU A 18 -17.42 0.50 14.99
C GLU A 18 -17.70 -0.14 16.37
N LEU A 19 -17.19 -1.36 16.62
CA LEU A 19 -17.32 -2.06 17.91
C LEU A 19 -16.56 -1.37 19.05
N LEU A 20 -15.42 -0.73 18.76
CA LEU A 20 -14.62 0.05 19.72
C LEU A 20 -15.09 1.52 19.82
N GLY A 21 -16.17 1.91 19.14
CA GLY A 21 -16.68 3.29 19.11
C GLY A 21 -17.06 3.88 20.48
N ALA A 22 -17.21 3.03 21.51
CA ALA A 22 -17.37 3.44 22.91
C ALA A 22 -16.07 3.99 23.55
N SER A 23 -14.91 3.88 22.89
CA SER A 23 -13.64 4.46 23.34
C SER A 23 -12.98 5.31 22.25
N PRO A 24 -12.92 6.64 22.42
CA PRO A 24 -12.21 7.54 21.49
C PRO A 24 -10.74 7.16 21.29
N GLU A 25 -10.08 6.67 22.34
CA GLU A 25 -8.67 6.26 22.29
C GLU A 25 -8.46 5.11 21.29
N PHE A 26 -9.27 4.06 21.35
CA PHE A 26 -9.11 2.90 20.47
C PHE A 26 -9.58 3.15 19.03
N SER A 27 -10.63 3.94 18.83
CA SER A 27 -11.01 4.40 17.48
C SER A 27 -9.89 5.22 16.82
N SER A 28 -9.23 6.11 17.58
CA SER A 28 -8.08 6.88 17.08
C SER A 28 -6.85 6.03 16.78
N ALA A 29 -6.64 4.92 17.51
CA ALA A 29 -5.53 4.00 17.27
C ALA A 29 -5.71 3.13 16.01
N LEU A 30 -6.95 2.84 15.62
CA LEU A 30 -7.28 2.08 14.41
C LEU A 30 -7.48 2.95 13.15
N LEU A 31 -7.68 4.26 13.29
CA LEU A 31 -7.78 5.16 12.13
C LEU A 31 -6.52 5.15 11.23
N PRO A 32 -5.27 5.13 11.75
CA PRO A 32 -4.07 4.92 10.94
C PRO A 32 -4.06 3.60 10.15
N ALA A 33 -4.67 2.54 10.68
CA ALA A 33 -4.73 1.21 10.06
C ALA A 33 -5.61 1.19 8.79
N VAL A 34 -6.76 1.84 8.86
CA VAL A 34 -7.65 2.04 7.70
C VAL A 34 -6.99 3.00 6.71
N ASN A 35 -6.47 4.13 7.19
CA ASN A 35 -5.92 5.17 6.31
C ASN A 35 -4.65 4.73 5.58
N VAL A 36 -3.76 3.95 6.21
CA VAL A 36 -2.57 3.42 5.50
C VAL A 36 -2.96 2.44 4.39
N SER A 37 -4.08 1.72 4.54
CA SER A 37 -4.61 0.87 3.48
C SER A 37 -5.12 1.71 2.29
N HIS A 38 -5.88 2.78 2.55
CA HIS A 38 -6.32 3.73 1.52
C HIS A 38 -5.15 4.49 0.86
N PHE A 39 -4.06 4.75 1.59
CA PHE A 39 -2.82 5.29 1.03
C PHE A 39 -2.18 4.30 0.05
N ILE A 40 -1.88 3.08 0.51
CA ILE A 40 -1.15 2.05 -0.28
C ILE A 40 -1.86 1.71 -1.59
N LEU A 41 -3.20 1.62 -1.57
CA LEU A 41 -4.00 1.27 -2.74
C LEU A 41 -3.94 2.33 -3.86
N GLY A 42 -4.29 3.57 -3.54
CA GLY A 42 -4.36 4.68 -4.50
C GLY A 42 -3.06 5.50 -4.61
N SER A 43 -1.89 4.86 -4.50
CA SER A 43 -0.58 5.54 -4.61
C SER A 43 0.45 4.72 -5.40
N GLY A 44 0.04 3.62 -6.04
CA GLY A 44 0.96 2.71 -6.74
C GLY A 44 1.73 1.75 -5.84
N HIS A 45 1.49 1.76 -4.53
CA HIS A 45 2.19 0.89 -3.58
C HIS A 45 1.61 -0.52 -3.48
N ALA A 46 0.33 -0.71 -3.83
CA ALA A 46 -0.45 -1.94 -3.63
C ALA A 46 0.34 -3.23 -3.86
N HIS A 47 0.87 -3.43 -5.07
CA HIS A 47 1.58 -4.67 -5.38
C HIS A 47 2.93 -4.83 -4.64
N ASN A 48 3.69 -3.75 -4.43
CA ASN A 48 4.93 -3.82 -3.63
C ASN A 48 4.61 -4.22 -2.18
N PHE A 49 3.44 -3.82 -1.67
CA PHE A 49 2.97 -4.23 -0.36
C PHE A 49 2.51 -5.71 -0.35
N GLU A 50 1.87 -6.21 -1.41
CA GLU A 50 1.59 -7.65 -1.57
C GLU A 50 2.89 -8.48 -1.59
N ASP A 51 3.90 -8.06 -2.38
CA ASP A 51 5.23 -8.71 -2.45
C ASP A 51 5.94 -8.72 -1.08
N TYR A 52 5.70 -7.70 -0.27
CA TYR A 52 6.22 -7.55 1.09
C TYR A 52 5.45 -8.38 2.13
N LEU A 53 4.12 -8.45 2.04
CA LEU A 53 3.29 -9.33 2.89
C LEU A 53 3.61 -10.80 2.65
N ALA A 54 3.75 -11.20 1.38
CA ALA A 54 4.17 -12.55 0.98
C ALA A 54 5.54 -12.90 1.56
N GLY A 55 6.52 -11.97 1.44
CA GLY A 55 7.84 -12.12 2.02
C GLY A 55 7.82 -12.25 3.55
N PHE A 56 7.06 -11.41 4.26
CA PHE A 56 6.94 -11.49 5.73
C PHE A 56 6.34 -12.82 6.19
N ARG A 57 5.32 -13.32 5.49
CA ARG A 57 4.58 -14.54 5.85
C ARG A 57 5.29 -15.86 5.50
N ASP A 58 6.42 -15.80 4.77
CA ASP A 58 7.04 -16.97 4.11
C ASP A 58 6.08 -17.74 3.19
N SER A 59 5.01 -17.09 2.73
CA SER A 59 4.00 -17.64 1.82
C SER A 59 4.24 -17.13 0.40
N ASP A 60 4.38 -18.05 -0.56
CA ASP A 60 4.38 -17.78 -2.02
C ASP A 60 5.48 -16.84 -2.56
N SER A 61 6.44 -16.41 -1.71
CA SER A 61 7.57 -15.55 -2.09
C SER A 61 8.86 -16.37 -2.19
N PRO A 62 9.39 -16.65 -3.40
CA PRO A 62 10.53 -17.56 -3.57
C PRO A 62 11.83 -16.96 -3.00
N PRO A 63 12.75 -17.78 -2.47
CA PRO A 63 14.06 -17.30 -2.02
C PRO A 63 14.95 -16.98 -3.23
N LEU A 64 15.37 -15.72 -3.36
CA LEU A 64 16.29 -15.25 -4.41
C LEU A 64 17.75 -15.59 -4.10
N GLY A 65 18.09 -15.71 -2.81
CA GLY A 65 19.43 -16.10 -2.36
C GLY A 65 19.73 -15.71 -0.91
N VAL A 66 20.93 -16.11 -0.49
CA VAL A 66 21.57 -15.67 0.75
C VAL A 66 22.86 -14.96 0.35
N PHE A 67 23.06 -13.73 0.83
CA PHE A 67 24.22 -12.90 0.47
C PHE A 67 24.90 -12.40 1.75
N SER A 68 26.21 -12.16 1.67
CA SER A 68 27.00 -11.69 2.82
C SER A 68 26.74 -10.21 3.12
N ASN A 69 26.43 -9.42 2.09
CA ASN A 69 26.21 -7.98 2.19
C ASN A 69 25.46 -7.40 0.97
N GLN A 70 25.11 -6.12 1.04
CA GLN A 70 24.39 -5.38 0.00
C GLN A 70 25.17 -5.24 -1.32
N GLU A 71 26.51 -5.22 -1.32
CA GLU A 71 27.32 -5.09 -2.53
C GLU A 71 27.34 -6.39 -3.34
N GLU A 72 27.40 -7.54 -2.66
CA GLU A 72 27.25 -8.86 -3.25
C GLU A 72 25.86 -9.01 -3.90
N PHE A 73 24.79 -8.65 -3.18
CA PHE A 73 23.43 -8.62 -3.73
C PHE A 73 23.31 -7.67 -4.93
N ASN A 74 23.86 -6.44 -4.84
CA ASN A 74 23.84 -5.48 -5.94
C ASN A 74 24.62 -5.97 -7.17
N THR A 75 25.63 -6.83 -6.97
CA THR A 75 26.41 -7.45 -8.04
C THR A 75 25.63 -8.58 -8.70
N TRP A 76 25.01 -9.46 -7.90
CA TRP A 76 24.06 -10.48 -8.40
C TRP A 76 22.91 -9.83 -9.19
N LEU A 77 22.32 -8.77 -8.66
CA LEU A 77 21.16 -8.09 -9.24
C LEU A 77 21.45 -7.53 -10.65
N LYS A 78 22.64 -6.94 -10.87
CA LYS A 78 23.09 -6.47 -12.19
C LYS A 78 23.10 -7.58 -13.24
N VAL A 79 23.46 -8.80 -12.85
CA VAL A 79 23.55 -9.98 -13.72
C VAL A 79 22.16 -10.58 -14.04
N HIS A 80 21.15 -10.32 -13.22
CA HIS A 80 19.81 -10.93 -13.31
C HIS A 80 18.68 -9.95 -13.68
N SER A 81 19.02 -8.80 -14.28
CA SER A 81 18.04 -7.85 -14.86
C SER A 81 17.66 -8.31 -16.28
N LEU A 82 16.43 -8.22 -16.81
CA LEU A 82 15.21 -7.48 -16.42
C LEU A 82 13.94 -8.32 -16.75
N PRO A 83 12.84 -8.23 -15.96
CA PRO A 83 12.80 -7.84 -14.56
C PRO A 83 13.30 -9.01 -13.68
N PRO A 84 14.16 -8.78 -12.67
CA PRO A 84 14.54 -9.85 -11.74
C PRO A 84 13.29 -10.40 -11.01
N PRO A 85 13.23 -11.72 -10.75
CA PRO A 85 12.09 -12.32 -10.06
C PRO A 85 11.91 -11.70 -8.67
N ARG A 86 10.64 -11.53 -8.27
CA ARG A 86 10.27 -11.07 -6.94
C ARG A 86 10.44 -12.21 -5.94
N GLY A 87 10.87 -11.89 -4.72
CA GLY A 87 11.17 -12.91 -3.73
C GLY A 87 11.86 -12.39 -2.47
N THR A 88 12.17 -13.30 -1.56
CA THR A 88 12.87 -13.02 -0.31
C THR A 88 14.39 -13.10 -0.49
N VAL A 89 15.10 -12.28 0.28
CA VAL A 89 16.57 -12.21 0.32
C VAL A 89 16.98 -12.28 1.79
N ARG A 90 18.00 -13.09 2.11
CA ARG A 90 18.59 -13.13 3.46
C ARG A 90 20.00 -12.56 3.43
N MET A 91 20.31 -11.65 4.36
CA MET A 91 21.66 -11.14 4.59
C MET A 91 21.97 -11.17 6.08
N ALA A 92 23.00 -11.92 6.47
CA ALA A 92 23.20 -12.38 7.85
C ALA A 92 21.89 -12.95 8.45
N ASP A 93 21.49 -12.50 9.64
CA ASP A 93 20.25 -12.89 10.30
C ASP A 93 19.03 -12.04 9.87
N GLU A 94 19.22 -11.07 8.97
CA GLU A 94 18.16 -10.17 8.50
C GLU A 94 17.50 -10.67 7.21
N ARG A 95 16.19 -10.49 7.14
CA ARG A 95 15.34 -10.87 6.01
C ARG A 95 14.85 -9.63 5.27
N TYR A 96 14.79 -9.74 3.95
CA TYR A 96 14.39 -8.67 3.04
C TYR A 96 13.45 -9.22 1.95
N THR A 97 12.71 -8.33 1.30
CA THR A 97 11.97 -8.59 0.07
C THR A 97 12.47 -7.67 -1.05
N LEU A 98 12.42 -8.14 -2.29
CA LEU A 98 12.75 -7.35 -3.48
C LEU A 98 11.50 -6.64 -4.03
N CYS A 99 11.42 -5.33 -3.81
CA CYS A 99 10.37 -4.44 -4.32
C CYS A 99 10.93 -3.47 -5.37
N TYR A 100 10.06 -2.68 -5.99
CA TYR A 100 10.44 -1.73 -7.05
C TYR A 100 10.03 -0.29 -6.71
N SER A 101 10.91 0.66 -7.03
CA SER A 101 10.63 2.10 -6.99
C SER A 101 9.45 2.42 -7.91
N ARG A 102 8.38 3.02 -7.38
CA ARG A 102 7.17 3.42 -8.12
C ARG A 102 7.45 4.44 -9.23
N VAL A 103 8.48 5.28 -9.05
CA VAL A 103 8.78 6.42 -9.93
C VAL A 103 9.78 6.01 -11.01
N SER A 104 10.87 5.35 -10.58
CA SER A 104 12.06 5.11 -11.42
C SER A 104 12.23 3.66 -11.88
N GLY A 105 11.29 2.77 -11.56
CA GLY A 105 11.38 1.35 -11.88
C GLY A 105 12.54 0.59 -11.25
N GLN A 106 13.38 1.24 -10.44
CA GLN A 106 14.60 0.64 -9.90
C GLN A 106 14.28 -0.35 -8.77
N PRO A 107 14.88 -1.55 -8.77
CA PRO A 107 14.77 -2.50 -7.66
C PRO A 107 15.31 -1.92 -6.34
N ARG A 108 14.70 -2.32 -5.22
CA ARG A 108 15.08 -1.97 -3.85
C ARG A 108 14.82 -3.15 -2.92
N LEU A 109 15.72 -3.40 -1.98
CA LEU A 109 15.43 -4.25 -0.83
C LEU A 109 14.65 -3.46 0.22
N LEU A 110 13.56 -4.04 0.72
CA LEU A 110 12.88 -3.59 1.94
C LEU A 110 13.13 -4.61 3.05
N ARG A 111 13.52 -4.15 4.23
CA ARG A 111 13.72 -5.01 5.41
C ARG A 111 12.38 -5.55 5.88
N LEU A 112 12.28 -6.87 6.02
CA LEU A 112 11.16 -7.52 6.67
C LEU A 112 11.33 -7.38 8.21
N PRO A 113 10.30 -6.93 8.93
CA PRO A 113 10.37 -6.75 10.37
C PRO A 113 10.38 -8.10 11.09
N SER A 114 10.98 -8.17 12.29
CA SER A 114 10.64 -9.22 13.24
C SER A 114 9.29 -8.93 13.91
N ALA A 115 8.72 -9.90 14.63
CA ALA A 115 7.55 -9.67 15.47
C ALA A 115 7.78 -8.57 16.53
N GLU A 116 9.02 -8.40 17.01
CA GLU A 116 9.39 -7.29 17.91
C GLU A 116 9.46 -5.95 17.17
N THR A 117 9.99 -5.92 15.94
CA THR A 117 10.07 -4.69 15.12
C THR A 117 8.67 -4.13 14.80
N LEU A 118 7.69 -5.00 14.51
CA LEU A 118 6.29 -4.59 14.27
C LEU A 118 5.64 -3.88 15.44
N MET A 119 6.14 -4.07 16.67
CA MET A 119 5.56 -3.55 17.90
C MET A 119 6.17 -2.21 18.35
N ARG A 120 7.08 -1.59 17.56
CA ARG A 120 7.67 -0.26 17.88
C ARG A 120 7.63 0.80 16.76
N PRO A 121 6.59 0.92 15.90
CA PRO A 121 6.57 1.86 14.78
C PRO A 121 6.57 3.35 15.19
N GLY A 122 6.29 3.65 16.46
CA GLY A 122 6.34 5.00 17.04
C GLY A 122 7.24 5.12 18.28
N GLY A 123 8.29 4.31 18.38
CA GLY A 123 9.15 4.27 19.57
C GLY A 123 8.45 3.66 20.79
N ALA A 124 8.94 3.96 22.00
CA ALA A 124 8.45 3.35 23.24
C ALA A 124 6.99 3.74 23.57
N GLU A 125 6.64 5.03 23.49
CA GLU A 125 5.25 5.46 23.69
C GLU A 125 4.31 4.94 22.59
N GLY A 126 4.80 4.88 21.34
CA GLY A 126 4.05 4.29 20.24
C GLY A 126 3.81 2.79 20.44
N ALA A 127 4.78 2.07 21.02
CA ALA A 127 4.64 0.67 21.41
C ALA A 127 3.59 0.50 22.51
N ASP A 128 3.64 1.32 23.57
CA ASP A 128 2.66 1.24 24.67
C ASP A 128 1.22 1.54 24.19
N ARG A 129 1.05 2.51 23.29
CA ARG A 129 -0.27 2.83 22.70
C ARG A 129 -0.73 1.75 21.71
N LEU A 130 0.16 1.26 20.85
CA LEU A 130 -0.16 0.22 19.88
C LEU A 130 -0.45 -1.12 20.55
N TRP A 131 0.34 -1.54 21.55
CA TRP A 131 0.07 -2.75 22.33
C TRP A 131 -1.27 -2.65 23.03
N ARG A 132 -1.54 -1.59 23.81
CA ARG A 132 -2.85 -1.43 24.48
C ARG A 132 -4.01 -1.44 23.48
N ALA A 133 -3.84 -0.86 22.29
CA ALA A 133 -4.85 -0.89 21.24
C ALA A 133 -5.00 -2.29 20.60
N LEU A 134 -3.90 -3.02 20.38
CA LEU A 134 -3.91 -4.40 19.89
C LEU A 134 -4.51 -5.35 20.92
N ASP A 135 -4.18 -5.20 22.21
CA ASP A 135 -4.71 -6.00 23.31
C ASP A 135 -6.21 -5.74 23.49
N LYS A 136 -6.65 -4.47 23.48
CA LYS A 136 -8.09 -4.16 23.56
C LYS A 136 -8.87 -4.57 22.32
N ALA A 137 -8.28 -4.40 21.13
CA ALA A 137 -8.86 -4.94 19.92
C ALA A 137 -8.86 -6.47 19.94
N HIS A 138 -7.87 -7.13 20.54
CA HIS A 138 -7.88 -8.59 20.74
C HIS A 138 -9.00 -9.01 21.70
N GLU A 139 -9.22 -8.33 22.82
CA GLU A 139 -10.36 -8.59 23.72
C GLU A 139 -11.72 -8.51 23.00
N VAL A 140 -11.87 -7.58 22.05
CA VAL A 140 -13.12 -7.36 21.29
C VAL A 140 -13.24 -8.25 20.05
N LEU A 141 -12.12 -8.61 19.42
CA LEU A 141 -12.05 -9.34 18.14
C LEU A 141 -11.61 -10.81 18.26
N ALA A 142 -11.29 -11.31 19.46
CA ALA A 142 -10.95 -12.71 19.71
C ALA A 142 -12.00 -13.72 19.20
N SER A 143 -13.21 -13.23 18.90
CA SER A 143 -14.28 -13.93 18.19
C SER A 143 -13.90 -14.48 16.80
N SER A 144 -12.91 -13.93 16.08
CA SER A 144 -12.39 -14.51 14.84
C SER A 144 -10.87 -14.30 14.64
N PRO A 145 -10.11 -15.35 14.24
CA PRO A 145 -8.73 -15.20 13.79
C PRO A 145 -8.54 -14.22 12.63
N GLU A 146 -9.56 -14.05 11.78
CA GLU A 146 -9.52 -13.19 10.59
C GLU A 146 -9.41 -11.71 10.98
N ASP A 147 -10.11 -11.30 12.04
CA ASP A 147 -10.08 -9.93 12.54
C ASP A 147 -8.69 -9.59 13.15
N LEU A 148 -8.03 -10.55 13.79
CA LEU A 148 -6.67 -10.40 14.32
C LEU A 148 -5.61 -10.27 13.21
N ASP A 149 -5.79 -10.97 12.10
CA ASP A 149 -4.88 -10.88 10.96
C ASP A 149 -5.00 -9.54 10.21
N ALA A 150 -6.17 -8.88 10.25
CA ALA A 150 -6.32 -7.53 9.72
C ALA A 150 -5.53 -6.48 10.54
N LEU A 151 -5.54 -6.59 11.87
CA LEU A 151 -4.68 -5.75 12.75
C LEU A 151 -3.19 -5.92 12.42
N ARG A 152 -2.75 -7.16 12.20
CA ARG A 152 -1.36 -7.47 11.80
C ARG A 152 -1.02 -6.89 10.43
N CYS A 153 -1.92 -7.03 9.45
CA CYS A 153 -1.77 -6.41 8.14
C CYS A 153 -1.61 -4.88 8.22
N ALA A 154 -2.32 -4.22 9.14
CA ALA A 154 -2.17 -2.78 9.36
C ALA A 154 -0.82 -2.39 9.98
N ALA A 155 -0.33 -3.12 10.99
CA ALA A 155 1.01 -2.90 11.54
C ALA A 155 2.10 -3.10 10.47
N LEU A 156 1.94 -4.14 9.63
CA LEU A 156 2.79 -4.40 8.46
C LEU A 156 2.73 -3.27 7.43
N ALA A 157 1.55 -2.68 7.18
CA ALA A 157 1.37 -1.55 6.26
C ALA A 157 2.05 -0.27 6.77
N LEU A 158 1.93 0.04 8.06
CA LEU A 158 2.64 1.18 8.67
C LEU A 158 4.16 0.98 8.62
N HIS A 159 4.66 -0.23 8.93
CA HIS A 159 6.09 -0.53 8.80
C HIS A 159 6.56 -0.47 7.34
N PHE A 160 5.75 -0.93 6.38
CA PHE A 160 6.06 -0.82 4.95
C PHE A 160 6.20 0.64 4.50
N VAL A 161 5.25 1.52 4.84
CA VAL A 161 5.30 2.96 4.51
C VAL A 161 6.49 3.67 5.18
N HIS A 162 6.92 3.19 6.35
CA HIS A 162 8.19 3.61 6.96
C HIS A 162 9.41 3.15 6.15
N GLN A 163 9.51 1.86 5.82
CA GLN A 163 10.64 1.29 5.07
C GLN A 163 10.76 1.84 3.64
N THR A 164 9.65 2.21 2.98
CA THR A 164 9.70 2.86 1.66
C THR A 164 10.08 4.35 1.73
N GLY A 165 10.19 4.94 2.92
CA GLY A 165 10.44 6.37 3.14
C GLY A 165 9.21 7.27 2.94
N CYS A 166 8.03 6.68 2.72
CA CYS A 166 6.83 7.39 2.27
C CYS A 166 6.01 8.01 3.42
N MET A 167 6.54 8.04 4.65
CA MET A 167 5.88 8.67 5.82
C MET A 167 5.45 10.13 5.58
N ARG A 168 6.21 10.90 4.80
CA ARG A 168 5.84 12.28 4.44
C ARG A 168 4.67 12.35 3.46
N GLU A 169 4.64 11.45 2.49
CA GLU A 169 3.51 11.32 1.55
C GLU A 169 2.25 10.86 2.28
N PHE A 170 2.39 9.91 3.21
CA PHE A 170 1.30 9.42 4.04
C PHE A 170 0.77 10.50 4.99
N ALA A 171 1.65 11.29 5.61
CA ALA A 171 1.23 12.46 6.40
C ALA A 171 0.51 13.51 5.54
N SER A 172 0.98 13.76 4.32
CA SER A 172 0.29 14.64 3.36
C SER A 172 -1.08 14.08 2.97
N PHE A 173 -1.19 12.78 2.73
CA PHE A 173 -2.45 12.10 2.44
C PHE A 173 -3.43 12.15 3.64
N LEU A 174 -2.96 12.04 4.87
CA LEU A 174 -3.79 12.20 6.07
C LEU A 174 -4.32 13.64 6.23
N ALA A 175 -3.54 14.64 5.85
CA ALA A 175 -3.93 16.05 5.94
C ALA A 175 -4.90 16.51 4.83
N HIS A 176 -4.93 15.79 3.69
CA HIS A 176 -5.72 16.13 2.50
C HIS A 176 -6.50 14.88 2.01
N PHE A 177 -7.10 14.12 2.93
CA PHE A 177 -7.65 12.78 2.67
C PHE A 177 -8.80 12.80 1.63
N ASP A 178 -9.61 13.86 1.66
CA ASP A 178 -10.77 14.08 0.79
C ASP A 178 -10.42 14.90 -0.48
N GLU A 179 -9.16 15.30 -0.67
CA GLU A 179 -8.71 16.08 -1.83
C GLU A 179 -8.25 15.19 -3.00
N PRO A 180 -8.29 15.69 -4.25
CA PRO A 180 -7.69 15.03 -5.40
C PRO A 180 -6.20 14.71 -5.16
N ARG A 181 -5.81 13.46 -5.38
CA ARG A 181 -4.43 13.00 -5.12
C ARG A 181 -3.47 13.60 -6.14
N LEU A 182 -2.35 14.13 -5.66
CA LEU A 182 -1.28 14.58 -6.56
C LEU A 182 -0.79 13.40 -7.45
N PRO A 183 -0.60 13.63 -8.76
CA PRO A 183 -0.13 12.59 -9.67
C PRO A 183 1.30 12.16 -9.33
N LEU A 184 1.57 10.86 -9.39
CA LEU A 184 2.87 10.26 -9.13
C LEU A 184 3.95 10.74 -10.11
N HIS A 185 3.55 11.04 -11.34
CA HIS A 185 4.39 11.58 -12.40
C HIS A 185 3.52 12.38 -13.39
N SER A 186 4.10 13.40 -14.02
CA SER A 186 3.46 14.18 -15.09
C SER A 186 4.20 13.97 -16.42
N PHE A 187 3.45 13.91 -17.51
CA PHE A 187 3.92 13.72 -18.88
C PHE A 187 3.29 14.74 -19.82
N ALA A 188 4.03 15.20 -20.82
CA ALA A 188 3.52 16.15 -21.81
C ALA A 188 2.58 15.48 -22.81
N THR A 189 2.92 14.27 -23.26
CA THR A 189 2.14 13.49 -24.23
C THR A 189 1.69 12.14 -23.66
N ARG A 190 0.73 11.49 -24.33
CA ARG A 190 0.30 10.13 -23.97
C ARG A 190 1.38 9.10 -24.32
N GLU A 191 2.09 9.37 -25.41
CA GLU A 191 3.17 8.59 -25.97
C GLU A 191 4.34 8.52 -24.98
N ASP A 192 4.71 9.62 -24.32
CA ASP A 192 5.71 9.64 -23.23
C ASP A 192 5.28 8.76 -22.05
N ALA A 193 4.00 8.86 -21.65
CA ALA A 193 3.45 8.14 -20.50
C ALA A 193 3.34 6.63 -20.76
N GLU A 194 2.94 6.23 -21.97
CA GLU A 194 2.91 4.83 -22.39
C GLU A 194 4.32 4.28 -22.60
N ALA A 195 5.27 5.07 -23.12
CA ALA A 195 6.68 4.68 -23.20
C ALA A 195 7.30 4.47 -21.81
N TRP A 196 7.02 5.35 -20.83
CA TRP A 196 7.41 5.13 -19.43
C TRP A 196 6.80 3.83 -18.89
N LEU A 197 5.49 3.61 -19.09
CA LEU A 197 4.77 2.43 -18.61
C LEU A 197 5.30 1.11 -19.20
N TRP A 198 5.68 1.09 -20.48
CA TRP A 198 6.29 -0.06 -21.13
C TRP A 198 7.74 -0.33 -20.68
N ASN A 199 8.51 0.72 -20.37
CA ASN A 199 9.88 0.56 -19.86
C ASN A 199 9.96 0.31 -18.34
N HIS A 200 8.90 0.62 -17.58
CA HIS A 200 8.88 0.41 -16.13
C HIS A 200 8.81 -1.09 -15.77
N PRO A 201 9.81 -1.69 -15.08
CA PRO A 201 9.89 -3.15 -14.89
C PRO A 201 8.78 -3.76 -14.02
N SER A 202 8.09 -2.93 -13.25
CA SER A 202 7.05 -3.33 -12.29
C SER A 202 6.08 -2.16 -12.04
N PRO A 203 5.18 -1.84 -12.99
CA PRO A 203 4.38 -0.61 -12.94
C PRO A 203 3.60 -0.36 -11.62
N PRO A 204 3.49 0.92 -11.20
CA PRO A 204 2.85 1.33 -9.95
C PRO A 204 1.32 1.30 -10.05
N HIS A 205 0.73 0.09 -10.09
CA HIS A 205 -0.71 -0.11 -10.23
C HIS A 205 -1.53 0.68 -9.20
N GLY A 206 -2.52 1.45 -9.68
CA GLY A 206 -3.35 2.29 -8.83
C GLY A 206 -2.75 3.66 -8.49
N ALA A 207 -1.58 4.00 -9.04
CA ALA A 207 -1.12 5.40 -9.06
C ALA A 207 -1.84 6.20 -10.15
N SER A 208 -2.18 7.45 -9.82
CA SER A 208 -2.49 8.48 -10.80
C SER A 208 -1.22 9.01 -11.46
N VAL A 209 -1.31 9.35 -12.75
CA VAL A 209 -0.31 10.08 -13.53
C VAL A 209 -1.02 11.15 -14.36
N GLN A 210 -0.36 12.30 -14.53
CA GLN A 210 -0.89 13.40 -15.33
C GLN A 210 -0.36 13.28 -16.76
N VAL A 211 -1.23 13.43 -17.76
CA VAL A 211 -0.92 13.34 -19.19
C VAL A 211 -1.55 14.54 -19.89
N GLY A 212 -0.73 15.57 -20.14
CA GLY A 212 -1.20 16.90 -20.51
C GLY A 212 -2.14 17.45 -19.43
N GLU A 213 -3.39 17.75 -19.80
CA GLU A 213 -4.44 18.22 -18.88
C GLU A 213 -5.24 17.10 -18.21
N ARG A 214 -4.99 15.82 -18.53
CA ARG A 214 -5.80 14.68 -18.05
C ARG A 214 -5.08 13.86 -16.98
N GLU A 215 -5.78 13.58 -15.88
CA GLU A 215 -5.37 12.53 -14.93
C GLU A 215 -5.76 11.14 -15.48
N LEU A 216 -4.84 10.18 -15.37
CA LEU A 216 -5.01 8.77 -15.76
C LEU A 216 -4.48 7.85 -14.65
N THR A 217 -5.05 6.67 -14.49
CA THR A 217 -4.60 5.66 -13.52
C THR A 217 -3.84 4.53 -14.19
N VAL A 218 -2.77 4.07 -13.55
CA VAL A 218 -1.95 2.94 -14.02
C VAL A 218 -2.67 1.60 -13.76
N GLY A 219 -3.16 0.98 -14.84
CA GLY A 219 -3.59 -0.42 -14.88
C GLY A 219 -2.41 -1.34 -15.15
N PHE A 220 -2.19 -2.35 -14.32
CA PHE A 220 -1.16 -3.37 -14.53
C PHE A 220 -1.60 -4.72 -13.97
N TRP A 221 -1.61 -5.74 -14.80
CA TRP A 221 -1.97 -7.12 -14.47
C TRP A 221 -0.72 -8.00 -14.56
N ARG A 222 -0.21 -8.41 -13.39
CA ARG A 222 1.12 -9.03 -13.25
C ARG A 222 1.26 -10.43 -13.84
N GLU A 223 0.14 -11.13 -14.02
CA GLU A 223 0.10 -12.51 -14.53
C GLU A 223 0.17 -12.57 -16.07
N SER A 224 -0.25 -11.49 -16.75
CA SER A 224 -0.28 -11.36 -18.21
C SER A 224 0.70 -10.32 -18.77
N ASP A 225 1.46 -9.66 -17.89
CA ASP A 225 2.20 -8.40 -18.15
C ASP A 225 1.39 -7.33 -18.91
N GLN A 226 0.05 -7.35 -18.77
CA GLN A 226 -0.81 -6.38 -19.43
C GLN A 226 -0.72 -5.04 -18.70
N ARG A 227 -0.47 -3.97 -19.45
CA ARG A 227 -0.29 -2.61 -18.94
C ARG A 227 -1.24 -1.66 -19.68
N SER A 228 -1.79 -0.67 -18.99
CA SER A 228 -2.70 0.31 -19.59
C SER A 228 -2.75 1.61 -18.77
N LEU A 229 -2.99 2.73 -19.44
CA LEU A 229 -3.42 3.98 -18.82
C LEU A 229 -4.94 4.11 -19.01
N VAL A 230 -5.68 4.03 -17.90
CA VAL A 230 -7.14 4.05 -17.89
C VAL A 230 -7.64 5.33 -17.23
N HIS A 231 -8.75 5.89 -17.73
CA HIS A 231 -9.55 6.79 -16.91
C HIS A 231 -10.22 5.94 -15.83
N PHE A 232 -9.90 6.18 -14.55
CA PHE A 232 -10.79 5.74 -13.49
C PHE A 232 -12.05 6.61 -13.58
N PRO A 233 -13.27 6.03 -13.51
CA PRO A 233 -14.46 6.86 -13.42
C PRO A 233 -14.40 7.63 -12.10
N GLN A 234 -14.24 8.95 -12.18
CA GLN A 234 -14.63 9.80 -11.07
C GLN A 234 -16.13 9.59 -10.87
N VAL A 235 -16.54 9.36 -9.63
CA VAL A 235 -17.96 9.38 -9.31
C VAL A 235 -18.37 10.84 -9.35
N GLU A 236 -19.00 11.26 -10.44
CA GLU A 236 -19.74 12.51 -10.49
C GLU A 236 -20.79 12.46 -9.37
N THR A 237 -20.51 13.12 -8.25
CA THR A 237 -21.51 13.36 -7.21
C THR A 237 -22.65 14.12 -7.88
N PRO A 238 -23.90 13.59 -7.93
CA PRO A 238 -24.99 14.26 -8.63
C PRO A 238 -25.27 15.63 -8.00
N GLY A 239 -24.76 16.67 -8.64
CA GLY A 239 -24.79 18.03 -8.13
C GLY A 239 -26.13 18.69 -8.42
N GLY A 240 -26.81 19.14 -7.36
CA GLY A 240 -28.07 19.86 -7.47
C GLY A 240 -29.28 18.94 -7.66
N LEU A 241 -30.07 18.80 -6.60
CA LEU A 241 -31.51 18.89 -6.79
C LEU A 241 -31.78 20.36 -7.14
N GLU A 242 -32.03 20.66 -8.42
CA GLU A 242 -32.59 21.96 -8.78
C GLU A 242 -34.05 21.98 -8.29
N ASP A 243 -34.35 22.83 -7.31
CA ASP A 243 -35.71 23.10 -6.83
C ASP A 243 -36.52 23.82 -7.93
N GLY A 244 -36.97 23.05 -8.92
CA GLY A 244 -37.78 23.48 -10.06
C GLY A 244 -39.26 23.19 -9.84
N GLU A 245 -39.90 23.95 -8.95
CA GLU A 245 -41.35 23.90 -8.72
C GLU A 245 -42.11 24.50 -9.90
N ASP A 246 -42.51 23.68 -10.88
CA ASP A 246 -43.58 24.02 -11.82
C ASP A 246 -44.32 22.76 -12.30
N LEU A 247 -45.64 22.71 -12.11
CA LEU A 247 -46.48 21.55 -12.43
C LEU A 247 -47.79 22.07 -13.07
N PRO A 248 -47.98 21.89 -14.40
CA PRO A 248 -49.11 22.47 -15.12
C PRO A 248 -50.46 21.84 -14.74
N PRO A 249 -51.57 22.57 -14.92
CA PRO A 249 -52.89 22.24 -14.36
C PRO A 249 -53.68 21.13 -15.07
#